data_AF-A0A847BJ74-F1
#
_entry.id   AF-A0A847BJ74-F1
#
_cell.length_a   1.000
_cell.length_b   1.000
_cell.length_c   1.000
_cell.angle_alpha   90.00
_cell.angle_beta   90.00
_cell.angle_gamma   90.00
#
_symmetry.space_group_name_H-M   'P 1'
#
loop_
_entity.id
_entity.type
_entity.pdbx_description
1 polymer ?
#
loop_
_entity_poly.entity_id
_entity_poly.type
_entity_poly.pdbx_seq_one_letter_code
_entity_poly.pdbx_strand_id
1 'polypeptide(L)'
;MTVREAQPGKQTMVSNTDTNPRFIRSAHGLYLAVDGDLPLDESKLEGCTTFPNRPLMAEDMFYEPAQNCFSDTEEADAAIYRIAYSKAFEGVVLIDDRGIAAPVEESIEDFLNTYQL
;
A
#
# COMPACT_ATOMS: atom_id res chain seq x y z
N MET A 1 3.18 55.86 -5.17
CA MET A 1 3.25 54.89 -4.06
C MET A 1 2.08 53.92 -4.25
N THR A 2 2.23 52.92 -5.13
CA THR A 2 2.74 51.55 -4.90
C THR A 2 1.56 50.62 -5.12
N VAL A 3 1.31 50.29 -6.38
CA VAL A 3 0.38 49.22 -6.78
C VAL A 3 1.10 47.92 -6.43
N ARG A 4 0.63 47.22 -5.40
CA ARG A 4 1.21 45.94 -4.99
C ARG A 4 0.86 44.89 -6.03
N GLU A 5 1.89 44.38 -6.69
CA GLU A 5 1.85 43.20 -7.54
C GLU A 5 1.20 42.03 -6.79
N ALA A 6 0.12 41.49 -7.37
CA ALA A 6 -0.41 40.19 -6.97
C ALA A 6 0.61 39.13 -7.38
N GLN A 7 1.35 38.63 -6.38
CA GLN A 7 2.17 37.43 -6.52
C GLN A 7 1.30 36.31 -7.10
N PRO A 8 1.81 35.51 -8.07
CA PRO A 8 1.10 34.32 -8.52
C PRO A 8 1.00 33.37 -7.33
N GLY A 9 -0.21 33.36 -6.74
CA GLY A 9 -0.55 32.51 -5.63
C GLY A 9 -0.20 31.07 -6.00
N LYS A 10 0.67 30.50 -5.17
CA LYS A 10 0.95 29.08 -5.01
C LYS A 10 -0.13 28.24 -5.69
N GLN A 11 0.27 27.48 -6.70
CA GLN A 11 -0.47 26.26 -7.02
C GLN A 11 -0.51 25.45 -5.73
N THR A 12 -1.61 25.54 -5.01
CA THR A 12 -2.00 24.55 -4.04
C THR A 12 -2.06 23.28 -4.85
N MET A 13 -0.99 22.49 -4.83
CA MET A 13 -1.05 21.09 -5.18
C MET A 13 -2.10 20.54 -4.24
N VAL A 14 -3.32 20.43 -4.75
CA VAL A 14 -4.34 19.58 -4.16
C VAL A 14 -3.66 18.23 -4.20
N SER A 15 -3.19 17.77 -3.03
CA SER A 15 -2.83 16.38 -2.84
C SER A 15 -4.12 15.61 -3.11
N ASN A 16 -4.33 15.23 -4.37
CA ASN A 16 -5.30 14.23 -4.76
C ASN A 16 -4.78 12.89 -4.22
N THR A 17 -4.80 12.74 -2.91
CA THR A 17 -4.71 11.46 -2.19
C THR A 17 -6.09 10.80 -2.20
N ASP A 18 -6.76 10.83 -3.34
CA ASP A 18 -8.07 10.20 -3.58
C ASP A 18 -7.95 9.18 -4.74
N THR A 19 -6.72 8.79 -5.09
CA THR A 19 -6.49 7.61 -5.89
C THR A 19 -6.82 6.40 -5.03
N ASN A 20 -7.86 5.66 -5.43
CA ASN A 20 -8.24 4.42 -4.76
C ASN A 20 -7.00 3.52 -4.62
N PRO A 21 -6.65 3.09 -3.39
CA PRO A 21 -5.54 2.18 -3.20
C PRO A 21 -5.81 0.88 -3.95
N ARG A 22 -4.74 0.29 -4.48
CA ARG A 22 -4.78 -1.06 -5.07
C ARG A 22 -4.54 -2.06 -3.96
N PHE A 23 -5.40 -3.05 -3.89
CA PHE A 23 -5.32 -4.11 -2.90
C PHE A 23 -4.67 -5.32 -3.55
N ILE A 24 -3.58 -5.81 -2.97
CA ILE A 24 -2.76 -6.85 -3.59
C ILE A 24 -2.38 -7.84 -2.51
N ARG A 25 -2.56 -9.12 -2.80
CA ARG A 25 -1.90 -10.20 -2.07
C ARG A 25 -0.64 -10.60 -2.83
N SER A 26 0.50 -10.59 -2.15
CA SER A 26 1.78 -11.02 -2.71
C SER A 26 1.75 -12.49 -3.11
N ALA A 27 2.71 -12.92 -3.93
CA ALA A 27 2.93 -14.34 -4.24
C ALA A 27 3.19 -15.20 -2.98
N HIS A 28 3.53 -14.56 -1.86
CA HIS A 28 3.82 -15.20 -0.57
C HIS A 28 2.70 -15.06 0.46
N GLY A 29 1.54 -14.51 0.11
CA GLY A 29 0.38 -14.42 1.00
C GLY A 29 0.37 -13.23 1.95
N LEU A 30 1.23 -12.23 1.74
CA LEU A 30 1.13 -10.94 2.43
C LEU A 30 0.04 -10.10 1.76
N TYR A 31 -0.77 -9.41 2.55
CA TYR A 31 -1.84 -8.55 2.05
C TYR A 31 -1.43 -7.09 2.17
N LEU A 32 -1.52 -6.36 1.06
CA LEU A 32 -0.98 -5.02 0.91
C LEU A 32 -1.97 -4.06 0.26
N ALA A 33 -1.98 -2.83 0.76
CA ALA A 33 -2.64 -1.70 0.13
C ALA A 33 -1.57 -0.77 -0.47
N VAL A 34 -1.51 -0.69 -1.79
CA VAL A 34 -0.58 0.18 -2.52
C VAL A 34 -1.29 1.46 -2.89
N ASP A 35 -0.75 2.61 -2.48
CA ASP A 35 -1.29 3.91 -2.86
C ASP A 35 -1.42 4.02 -4.39
N GLY A 36 -2.57 4.50 -4.87
CA GLY A 36 -2.90 4.45 -6.29
C GLY A 36 -2.10 5.42 -7.17
N ASP A 37 -1.36 6.36 -6.58
CA ASP A 37 -0.43 7.24 -7.29
C ASP A 37 0.96 6.60 -7.52
N LEU A 38 1.26 5.48 -6.87
CA LEU A 38 2.52 4.79 -7.08
C LEU A 38 2.54 4.12 -8.47
N PRO A 39 3.61 4.24 -9.27
CA PRO A 39 3.73 3.45 -10.48
C PRO A 39 3.81 1.96 -10.11
N LEU A 40 3.03 1.13 -10.80
CA LEU A 40 3.08 -0.32 -10.63
C LEU A 40 2.93 -0.95 -12.01
N ASP A 41 3.90 -1.75 -12.41
CA ASP A 41 3.83 -2.56 -13.60
C ASP A 41 3.14 -3.89 -13.28
N GLU A 42 1.83 -3.97 -13.55
CA GLU A 42 1.03 -5.18 -13.34
C GLU A 42 1.59 -6.40 -14.08
N SER A 43 2.35 -6.19 -15.17
CA SER A 43 2.99 -7.27 -15.92
C SER A 43 4.09 -8.00 -15.14
N LYS A 44 4.60 -7.39 -14.06
CA LYS A 44 5.65 -7.96 -13.19
C LYS A 44 5.11 -8.57 -11.90
N LEU A 45 3.79 -8.52 -11.69
CA LEU A 45 3.14 -9.06 -10.49
C LEU A 45 2.77 -10.54 -10.67
N GLU A 46 3.68 -11.34 -11.22
CA GLU A 46 3.42 -12.77 -11.43
C GLU A 46 3.21 -13.47 -10.07
N GLY A 47 2.11 -14.21 -9.94
CA GLY A 47 1.76 -14.90 -8.68
C GLY A 47 1.11 -14.01 -7.61
N CYS A 48 1.07 -12.69 -7.79
CA CYS A 48 0.27 -11.81 -6.93
C CYS A 48 -1.22 -11.87 -7.33
N THR A 49 -2.11 -11.68 -6.36
CA THR A 49 -3.55 -11.55 -6.59
C THR A 49 -3.97 -10.10 -6.36
N THR A 50 -4.60 -9.46 -7.34
CA THR A 50 -5.13 -8.11 -7.18
C THR A 50 -6.62 -8.16 -6.81
N PHE A 51 -7.02 -7.29 -5.90
CA PHE A 51 -8.41 -7.15 -5.47
C PHE A 51 -8.94 -5.77 -5.86
N PRO A 52 -10.20 -5.69 -6.32
CA PRO A 52 -10.77 -4.42 -6.74
C PRO A 52 -11.15 -3.53 -5.55
N ASN A 53 -11.24 -4.08 -4.33
CA ASN A 53 -11.53 -3.34 -3.11
C ASN A 53 -11.07 -4.10 -1.85
N ARG A 54 -11.01 -3.38 -0.73
CA ARG A 54 -10.64 -3.93 0.58
C ARG A 54 -11.56 -5.06 1.05
N PRO A 55 -12.90 -4.98 0.93
CA PRO A 55 -13.79 -6.07 1.36
C PRO A 55 -13.46 -7.42 0.72
N LEU A 56 -13.26 -7.47 -0.59
CA LEU A 56 -12.93 -8.72 -1.29
C LEU A 56 -11.56 -9.27 -0.89
N MET A 57 -10.59 -8.40 -0.62
CA MET A 57 -9.31 -8.81 -0.06
C MET A 57 -9.49 -9.39 1.36
N ALA A 58 -10.28 -8.73 2.21
CA ALA A 58 -10.55 -9.19 3.57
C ALA A 58 -11.32 -10.52 3.60
N GLU A 59 -12.20 -10.76 2.62
CA GLU A 59 -12.83 -12.06 2.43
C GLU A 59 -11.78 -13.13 2.08
N ASP A 60 -10.85 -12.87 1.15
CA ASP A 60 -9.75 -13.80 0.83
C ASP A 60 -8.90 -14.11 2.07
N MET A 61 -8.54 -13.09 2.85
CA MET A 61 -7.81 -13.23 4.12
C MET A 61 -8.52 -14.15 5.11
N PHE A 62 -9.85 -14.11 5.16
CA PHE A 62 -10.66 -14.89 6.08
C PHE A 62 -10.92 -16.32 5.59
N TYR A 63 -11.01 -16.50 4.27
CA TYR A 63 -11.36 -17.78 3.63
C TYR A 63 -10.16 -18.57 3.12
N GLU A 64 -8.95 -18.01 3.14
CA GLU A 64 -7.75 -18.82 2.95
C GLU A 64 -7.80 -20.01 3.90
N PRO A 65 -7.68 -21.25 3.40
CA PRO A 65 -7.68 -22.40 4.26
C PRO A 65 -6.51 -22.21 5.22
N ALA A 66 -6.82 -22.00 6.49
CA ALA A 66 -5.88 -22.00 7.61
C ALA A 66 -5.16 -23.36 7.63
N GLN A 67 -4.21 -23.54 6.72
CA GLN A 67 -3.52 -24.82 6.52
C GLN A 67 -2.41 -25.01 7.53
N ASN A 68 -2.08 -24.03 8.37
CA ASN A 68 -1.35 -24.25 9.61
C ASN A 68 -1.52 -23.04 10.54
N CYS A 69 -2.39 -23.18 11.53
CA CYS A 69 -2.15 -22.85 12.96
C CYS A 69 -3.48 -22.49 13.64
N PHE A 70 -3.84 -23.31 14.63
CA PHE A 70 -4.87 -23.03 15.62
C PHE A 70 -4.54 -21.75 16.39
N SER A 71 -5.51 -20.85 16.56
CA SER A 71 -6.00 -20.43 17.88
C SER A 71 -7.12 -19.41 17.73
N ASP A 72 -8.10 -19.56 18.62
CA ASP A 72 -9.20 -18.68 19.00
C ASP A 72 -9.51 -17.45 18.13
N THR A 73 -10.71 -17.49 17.56
CA THR A 73 -11.50 -16.38 17.03
C THR A 73 -11.69 -15.26 18.06
N GLU A 74 -10.68 -14.42 18.25
CA GLU A 74 -10.88 -12.98 18.29
C GLU A 74 -10.55 -12.49 16.88
N GLU A 75 -11.29 -11.50 16.37
CA GLU A 75 -11.08 -10.90 15.05
C GLU A 75 -9.58 -10.84 14.76
N ALA A 76 -9.09 -11.73 13.89
CA ALA A 76 -7.75 -11.60 13.37
C ALA A 76 -7.82 -10.27 12.62
N ASP A 77 -7.35 -9.21 13.27
CA ASP A 77 -7.08 -7.90 12.71
C ASP A 77 -5.99 -8.16 11.68
N ALA A 78 -6.42 -8.69 10.55
CA ALA A 78 -5.53 -9.28 9.58
C ALA A 78 -4.70 -8.12 9.05
N ALA A 79 -3.41 -8.11 9.40
CA ALA A 79 -2.55 -6.96 9.23
C ALA A 79 -2.38 -6.67 7.73
N ILE A 80 -3.02 -5.60 7.26
CA ILE A 80 -2.83 -5.09 5.90
C ILE A 80 -1.71 -4.08 5.97
N TYR A 81 -0.59 -4.40 5.33
CA TYR A 81 0.50 -3.44 5.16
C TYR A 81 0.12 -2.39 4.12
N ARG A 82 0.59 -1.15 4.29
CA ARG A 82 0.39 -0.09 3.28
C ARG A 82 1.70 0.31 2.65
N ILE A 83 1.75 0.32 1.32
CA ILE A 83 2.86 0.88 0.55
C ILE A 83 2.49 2.30 0.12
N ALA A 84 3.30 3.28 0.51
CA ALA A 84 3.07 4.69 0.23
C ALA A 84 4.38 5.42 -0.09
N TYR A 85 4.29 6.62 -0.69
CA TYR A 85 5.44 7.51 -0.80
C TYR A 85 5.59 8.37 0.46
N SER A 86 6.78 8.40 1.06
CA SER A 86 7.09 9.25 2.21
C SER A 86 8.13 10.31 1.88
N LYS A 87 7.77 11.57 2.13
CA LYS A 87 8.70 12.70 2.03
C LYS A 87 9.81 12.66 3.07
N ALA A 88 9.61 11.99 4.21
CA ALA A 88 10.62 11.88 5.26
C ALA A 88 11.80 10.99 4.86
N PHE A 89 11.53 10.00 4.01
CA PHE A 89 12.53 9.08 3.47
C PHE A 89 12.87 9.37 2.00
N GLU A 90 12.26 10.41 1.41
CA GLU A 90 12.32 10.75 -0.02
C GLU A 90 12.11 9.53 -0.94
N GLY A 91 11.22 8.62 -0.55
CA GLY A 91 11.10 7.30 -1.19
C GLY A 91 9.84 6.52 -0.82
N VAL A 92 9.75 5.30 -1.35
CA VAL A 92 8.66 4.36 -1.03
C VAL A 92 8.88 3.77 0.36
N VAL A 93 7.81 3.64 1.12
CA VAL A 93 7.82 3.05 2.45
C VAL A 93 6.73 1.98 2.59
N LEU A 94 7.03 0.96 3.37
CA LEU A 94 6.08 -0.01 3.90
C LEU A 94 5.64 0.48 5.28
N ILE A 95 4.33 0.60 5.48
CA ILE A 95 3.71 1.00 6.74
C ILE A 95 3.04 -0.25 7.31
N ASP A 96 3.44 -0.65 8.51
CA ASP A 96 2.84 -1.79 9.22
C ASP A 96 1.47 -1.44 9.84
N ASP A 97 0.82 -2.44 10.42
CA ASP A 97 -0.46 -2.33 11.13
C ASP A 97 -0.42 -1.36 12.33
N ARG A 98 0.77 -1.11 12.87
CA ARG A 98 1.02 -0.15 13.97
C ARG A 98 1.26 1.27 13.44
N GLY A 99 1.29 1.46 12.12
CA GLY A 99 1.57 2.74 11.48
C GLY A 99 3.06 3.10 11.41
N ILE A 100 3.96 2.14 11.66
CA ILE A 100 5.40 2.35 11.57
C ILE A 100 5.84 2.22 10.12
N ALA A 101 6.48 3.26 9.59
CA ALA A 101 7.00 3.30 8.23
C ALA A 101 8.46 2.84 8.17
N ALA A 102 8.76 1.90 7.28
CA ALA A 102 10.10 1.45 6.93
C ALA A 102 10.37 1.70 5.44
N PRO A 103 11.56 2.17 5.03
CA PRO A 103 11.89 2.36 3.62
C PRO A 103 11.92 1.03 2.87
N VAL A 104 11.41 1.03 1.64
CA VAL A 104 11.54 -0.09 0.70
C VAL A 104 12.79 0.16 -0.15
N GLU A 105 13.78 -0.71 -0.03
CA GLU A 105 15.09 -0.56 -0.69
C GLU A 105 15.10 -1.07 -2.15
N GLU A 106 14.04 -1.77 -2.57
CA GLU A 106 13.86 -2.34 -3.91
C GLU A 106 12.64 -1.73 -4.66
N SER A 107 12.36 -2.20 -5.89
CA SER A 107 11.15 -1.77 -6.58
C SER A 107 9.89 -2.29 -5.87
N ILE A 108 8.74 -1.65 -6.08
CA ILE A 108 7.48 -2.12 -5.46
C ILE A 108 7.15 -3.52 -5.96
N GLU A 109 7.38 -3.79 -7.24
CA GLU A 109 7.13 -5.08 -7.87
C GLU A 109 8.07 -6.17 -7.33
N ASP A 110 9.36 -5.85 -7.15
CA ASP A 110 10.29 -6.77 -6.49
C ASP A 110 9.84 -7.00 -5.05
N PHE A 111 9.50 -5.96 -4.29
CA PHE A 111 9.02 -6.08 -2.91
C PHE A 111 7.79 -7.01 -2.80
N LEU A 112 6.81 -6.83 -3.70
CA LEU A 112 5.60 -7.67 -3.76
C LEU A 112 5.90 -9.12 -4.15
N ASN A 113 7.04 -9.40 -4.80
CA ASN A 113 7.49 -10.74 -5.15
C ASN A 113 8.48 -11.33 -4.13
N THR A 114 9.23 -10.52 -3.38
CA THR A 114 10.42 -10.95 -2.61
C THR A 114 10.13 -11.27 -1.14
N TYR A 115 9.19 -10.57 -0.48
CA TYR A 115 9.16 -10.59 0.99
C TYR A 115 8.60 -11.88 1.59
N GLN A 116 9.53 -12.78 1.93
CA GLN A 116 9.49 -13.72 3.05
C GLN A 116 9.80 -12.94 4.34
N LEU A 117 8.79 -12.50 5.10
CA LEU A 117 8.97 -12.02 6.48
C LEU A 117 8.61 -13.13 7.48
#